data_AF-A0A9N8DVN2-F1
#
_entry.id   AF-A0A9N8DVN2-F1
#
_cell.length_a   1.000
_cell.length_b   1.000
_cell.length_c   1.000
_cell.angle_alpha   90.00
_cell.angle_beta   90.00
_cell.angle_gamma   90.00
#
_symmetry.space_group_name_H-M   'P 1'
#
loop_
_entity.id
_entity.type
_entity.pdbx_description
1 polymer ?
#
loop_
_entity_poly.entity_id
_entity_poly.type
_entity_poly.pdbx_seq_one_letter_code
_entity_poly.pdbx_strand_id
1 'polypeptide(L)'
;MPPKKKPDWKTSLAKEYLYDLVADGQIPDGNSLEEVDAREIYDQYCQGRPEFGPYPFDNKFEANLLRIRNKVAEKDDRSAIGAVALAHDRLIFPKPTEDVWGEPVWQDSVAQQLLIEDIDDNKHIELLPRFLYATRPEYQVYALDRFRNRIYQEVKKMKREAYMLEKSEKKREKQMEKLAKYNLA
;
A
#
# COMPACT_ATOMS: atom_id res chain seq x y z
N MET A 1 0.62 30.85 29.73
CA MET A 1 -0.03 29.93 28.76
C MET A 1 0.66 28.59 28.84
N PRO A 2 -0.07 27.46 28.88
CA PRO A 2 0.55 26.13 28.87
C PRO A 2 1.30 25.90 27.53
N PRO A 3 2.43 25.17 27.55
CA PRO A 3 3.20 24.89 26.34
C PRO A 3 2.39 24.07 25.34
N LYS A 4 2.47 24.43 24.06
CA LYS A 4 1.74 23.77 22.97
C LYS A 4 2.15 22.30 22.87
N LYS A 5 1.16 21.41 22.72
CA LYS A 5 1.41 19.98 22.52
C LYS A 5 1.72 19.73 21.05
N LYS A 6 3.00 19.48 20.75
CA LYS A 6 3.44 19.07 19.41
C LYS A 6 2.78 17.75 18.97
N PRO A 7 2.54 17.53 17.66
CA PRO A 7 2.05 16.26 17.16
C PRO A 7 3.03 15.11 17.52
N ASP A 8 2.50 13.90 17.71
CA ASP A 8 3.35 12.73 17.96
C ASP A 8 4.08 12.33 16.67
N TRP A 9 5.42 12.28 16.73
CA TRP A 9 6.31 11.88 15.63
C TRP A 9 5.87 10.57 14.98
N LYS A 10 5.44 9.59 15.79
CA LYS A 10 5.07 8.24 15.32
C LYS A 10 3.97 8.25 14.27
N THR A 11 3.09 9.25 14.35
CA THR A 11 1.91 9.47 13.50
C THR A 11 1.98 10.77 12.73
N SER A 12 3.16 11.37 12.61
CA SER A 12 3.34 12.66 11.95
C SER A 12 3.48 12.53 10.44
N LEU A 13 3.09 13.58 9.71
CA LEU A 13 3.32 13.67 8.27
C LEU A 13 4.81 13.74 7.95
N ALA A 14 5.58 14.47 8.77
CA ALA A 14 7.04 14.56 8.64
C ALA A 14 7.73 13.19 8.58
N LYS A 15 7.28 12.24 9.41
CA LYS A 15 7.80 10.86 9.39
C LYS A 15 7.40 10.11 8.12
N GLU A 16 6.15 10.26 7.66
CA GLU A 16 5.67 9.62 6.43
C GLU A 16 6.48 10.14 5.23
N TYR A 17 6.68 11.45 5.13
CA TYR A 17 7.50 12.07 4.09
C TYR A 17 8.96 11.58 4.09
N LEU A 18 9.63 11.54 5.25
CA LEU A 18 10.99 10.96 5.34
C LEU A 18 11.03 9.47 4.98
N TYR A 19 9.99 8.73 5.34
CA TYR A 19 9.91 7.31 5.01
C TYR A 19 9.82 7.12 3.50
N ASP A 20 9.00 7.91 2.82
CA ASP A 20 8.85 7.86 1.36
C ASP A 20 10.15 8.25 0.66
N LEU A 21 10.86 9.29 1.13
CA LEU A 21 12.17 9.68 0.56
C LEU A 21 13.24 8.59 0.67
N VAL A 22 13.28 7.86 1.78
CA VAL A 22 14.21 6.73 1.97
C VAL A 22 13.77 5.54 1.11
N ALA A 23 12.46 5.27 1.03
CA ALA A 23 11.93 4.19 0.21
C ALA A 23 12.11 4.43 -1.31
N ASP A 24 12.03 5.68 -1.75
CA ASP A 24 12.27 6.10 -3.14
C ASP A 24 13.78 6.17 -3.48
N GLY A 25 14.66 5.96 -2.50
CA GLY A 25 16.11 5.99 -2.67
C GLY A 25 16.71 7.39 -2.81
N GLN A 26 15.96 8.45 -2.52
CA GLN A 26 16.50 9.83 -2.50
C GLN A 26 17.39 10.08 -1.29
N ILE A 27 17.14 9.37 -0.19
CA ILE A 27 17.99 9.32 0.99
C ILE A 27 18.52 7.89 1.09
N PRO A 28 19.84 7.70 1.31
CA PRO A 28 20.39 6.38 1.53
C PRO A 28 19.72 5.68 2.72
N ASP A 29 19.46 4.39 2.53
CA ASP A 29 18.92 3.50 3.56
C ASP A 29 19.99 3.12 4.60
N GLY A 30 19.63 2.25 5.55
CA GLY A 30 20.55 1.85 6.63
C GLY A 30 21.71 0.96 6.16
N ASN A 31 21.61 0.40 4.95
CA ASN A 31 22.58 -0.51 4.37
C ASN A 31 23.50 0.18 3.33
N SER A 32 23.21 1.42 2.96
CA SER A 32 24.04 2.20 2.04
C SER A 32 25.39 2.56 2.65
N LEU A 33 26.45 2.41 1.85
CA LEU A 33 27.82 2.80 2.21
C LEU A 33 28.02 4.32 2.21
N GLU A 34 27.10 5.06 1.59
CA GLU A 34 27.09 6.52 1.56
C GLU A 34 26.51 7.07 2.88
N GLU A 35 27.39 7.42 3.81
CA GLU A 35 27.02 8.18 5.00
C GLU A 35 26.69 9.62 4.61
N VAL A 36 25.42 9.87 4.26
CA VAL A 36 24.91 11.23 4.14
C VAL A 36 24.56 11.76 5.53
N ASP A 37 25.13 12.93 5.86
CA ASP A 37 24.96 13.58 7.16
C ASP A 37 23.48 13.92 7.40
N ALA A 38 23.02 13.65 8.61
CA ALA A 38 21.63 13.89 9.01
C ALA A 38 21.27 15.38 8.93
N ARG A 39 22.27 16.26 9.09
CA ARG A 39 22.10 17.70 8.97
C ARG A 39 21.90 18.15 7.53
N GLU A 40 22.68 17.62 6.60
CA GLU A 40 22.52 17.89 5.16
C GLU A 40 21.14 17.46 4.67
N ILE A 41 20.66 16.29 5.12
CA ILE A 41 19.31 15.81 4.80
C ILE A 41 18.23 16.74 5.37
N TYR A 42 18.42 17.22 6.60
CA TYR A 42 17.49 18.14 7.21
C TYR A 42 17.44 19.47 6.44
N ASP A 43 18.60 20.02 6.08
CA ASP A 43 18.68 21.30 5.37
C ASP A 43 18.14 21.18 3.93
N GLN A 44 18.38 20.05 3.24
CA GLN A 44 17.94 19.85 1.87
C GLN A 44 16.45 19.47 1.74
N TYR A 45 15.93 18.59 2.61
CA TYR A 45 14.60 17.99 2.43
C TYR A 45 13.58 18.43 3.49
N CYS A 46 14.01 18.88 4.66
CA CYS A 46 13.13 19.20 5.78
C CYS A 46 12.97 20.71 6.01
N GLN A 47 14.01 21.51 5.72
CA GLN A 47 14.02 22.95 5.97
C GLN A 47 12.94 23.66 5.13
N GLY A 48 12.14 24.51 5.78
CA GLY A 48 11.09 25.30 5.11
C GLY A 48 9.78 24.56 4.85
N ARG A 49 9.69 23.25 5.12
CA ARG A 49 8.43 22.51 5.00
C ARG A 49 7.52 22.71 6.23
N PRO A 50 6.21 22.94 6.02
CA PRO A 50 5.27 23.15 7.13
C PRO A 50 5.13 21.91 8.03
N GLU A 51 5.41 20.72 7.49
CA GLU A 51 5.36 19.43 8.20
C GLU A 51 6.47 19.28 9.25
N PHE A 52 7.63 19.88 9.02
CA PHE A 52 8.78 19.85 9.93
C PHE A 52 8.80 21.03 10.90
N GLY A 53 7.89 21.99 10.78
CA GLY A 53 7.72 23.09 11.75
C GLY A 53 7.68 22.63 13.22
N PRO A 54 6.96 21.55 13.58
CA PRO A 54 6.95 21.01 14.94
C PRO A 54 8.21 20.20 15.34
N TYR A 55 9.09 19.90 14.40
CA TYR A 55 10.23 18.98 14.54
C TYR A 55 11.53 19.64 14.08
N PRO A 56 12.09 20.58 14.87
CA PRO A 56 13.40 21.15 14.58
C PRO A 56 14.50 20.08 14.61
N PHE A 57 15.63 20.39 13.97
CA PHE A 57 16.84 19.57 14.10
C PHE A 57 17.29 19.52 15.57
N ASP A 58 17.27 18.32 16.13
CA ASP A 58 17.60 17.98 17.52
C ASP A 58 18.20 16.57 17.53
N ASN A 59 18.81 16.13 18.63
CA ASN A 59 19.38 14.79 18.79
C ASN A 59 18.35 13.67 18.54
N LYS A 60 17.06 13.97 18.65
CA LYS A 60 15.97 13.03 18.34
C LYS A 60 15.74 12.86 16.84
N PHE A 61 16.09 13.84 16.01
CA PHE A 61 15.94 13.76 14.56
C PHE A 61 16.87 12.68 13.99
N GLU A 62 18.15 12.71 14.35
CA GLU A 62 19.14 11.71 13.94
C GLU A 62 18.72 10.28 14.31
N ALA A 63 18.33 10.08 15.58
CA ALA A 63 17.86 8.79 16.05
C ALA A 63 16.57 8.32 15.33
N ASN A 64 15.69 9.25 14.95
CA ASN A 64 14.49 8.94 14.20
C ASN A 64 14.79 8.62 12.73
N LEU A 65 15.71 9.34 12.11
CA LEU A 65 16.15 9.12 10.73
C LEU A 65 16.83 7.74 10.61
N LEU A 66 17.74 7.40 11.53
CA LEU A 66 18.38 6.09 11.59
C LEU A 66 17.34 4.96 11.74
N ARG A 67 16.32 5.15 12.59
CA ARG A 67 15.22 4.19 12.72
C ARG A 67 14.41 4.01 11.44
N ILE A 68 14.21 5.08 10.67
CA ILE A 68 13.52 5.01 9.38
C ILE A 68 14.38 4.24 8.37
N ARG A 69 15.67 4.60 8.26
CA ARG A 69 16.66 3.92 7.42
C ARG A 69 16.70 2.41 7.66
N ASN A 70 16.88 1.99 8.91
CA ASN A 70 16.93 0.58 9.27
C ASN A 70 15.61 -0.13 8.96
N LYS A 71 14.47 0.55 9.14
CA LYS A 71 13.16 -0.03 8.87
C LYS A 71 12.91 -0.26 7.38
N VAL A 72 13.41 0.64 6.51
CA VAL A 72 13.33 0.45 5.06
C VAL A 72 14.25 -0.70 4.64
N ALA A 73 15.52 -0.66 5.06
CA ALA A 73 16.48 -1.73 4.81
C ALA A 73 15.97 -3.12 5.25
N GLU A 74 15.48 -3.26 6.49
CA GLU A 74 14.90 -4.52 6.98
C GLU A 74 13.70 -5.00 6.14
N LYS A 75 12.91 -4.08 5.60
CA LYS A 75 11.73 -4.42 4.80
C LYS A 75 12.16 -4.93 3.42
N ASP A 76 13.16 -4.30 2.82
CA ASP A 76 13.69 -4.69 1.52
C ASP A 76 14.43 -6.02 1.61
N ASP A 77 15.24 -6.23 2.64
CA ASP A 77 15.89 -7.51 2.93
C ASP A 77 14.86 -8.65 3.09
N ARG A 78 13.80 -8.40 3.87
CA ARG A 78 12.72 -9.40 4.04
C ARG A 78 11.97 -9.66 2.74
N SER A 79 11.76 -8.64 1.92
CA SER A 79 11.11 -8.77 0.61
C SER A 79 11.96 -9.64 -0.32
N ALA A 80 13.27 -9.38 -0.39
CA ALA A 80 14.21 -10.15 -1.20
C ALA A 80 14.31 -11.60 -0.74
N ILE A 81 14.47 -11.84 0.57
CA ILE A 81 14.51 -13.19 1.14
C ILE A 81 13.19 -13.92 0.87
N GLY A 82 12.06 -13.25 1.07
CA GLY A 82 10.73 -13.80 0.79
C GLY A 82 10.53 -14.17 -0.68
N ALA A 83 11.04 -13.35 -1.61
CA ALA A 83 10.98 -13.64 -3.04
C ALA A 83 11.82 -14.87 -3.42
N VAL A 84 13.03 -14.99 -2.87
CA VAL A 84 13.91 -16.16 -3.10
C VAL A 84 13.28 -17.42 -2.52
N ALA A 85 12.76 -17.37 -1.29
CA ALA A 85 12.08 -18.49 -0.65
C ALA A 85 10.85 -18.92 -1.46
N LEU A 86 10.03 -17.96 -1.91
CA LEU A 86 8.86 -18.26 -2.74
C LEU A 86 9.28 -18.87 -4.08
N ALA A 87 10.33 -18.37 -4.74
CA ALA A 87 10.82 -18.92 -5.99
C ALA A 87 11.30 -20.37 -5.83
N HIS A 88 12.05 -20.65 -4.76
CA HIS A 88 12.48 -21.99 -4.40
C HIS A 88 11.28 -22.92 -4.14
N ASP A 89 10.31 -22.48 -3.35
CA ASP A 89 9.11 -23.26 -3.07
C ASP A 89 8.30 -23.53 -4.34
N ARG A 90 8.29 -22.61 -5.30
CA ARG A 90 7.64 -22.83 -6.61
C ARG A 90 8.36 -23.82 -7.51
N LEU A 91 9.67 -24.05 -7.31
CA LEU A 91 10.40 -25.13 -8.00
C LEU A 91 10.00 -26.50 -7.45
N ILE A 92 9.77 -26.61 -6.14
CA ILE A 92 9.36 -27.86 -5.49
C ILE A 92 7.86 -28.11 -5.66
N PHE A 93 7.05 -27.06 -5.49
CA PHE A 93 5.60 -27.06 -5.54
C PHE A 93 5.10 -26.04 -6.57
N PRO A 94 5.02 -26.44 -7.86
CA PRO A 94 4.57 -25.54 -8.91
C PRO A 94 3.15 -25.01 -8.63
N LYS A 95 2.84 -23.80 -9.16
CA LYS A 95 1.51 -23.22 -9.02
C LYS A 95 0.48 -24.18 -9.63
N PRO A 96 -0.57 -24.59 -8.89
CA PRO A 96 -1.64 -25.39 -9.45
C PRO A 96 -2.26 -24.68 -10.65
N THR A 97 -2.48 -25.43 -11.73
CA THR A 97 -3.20 -24.92 -12.91
C THR A 97 -4.72 -25.03 -12.71
N GLU A 98 -5.14 -26.01 -11.93
CA GLU A 98 -6.53 -26.30 -11.61
C GLU A 98 -6.78 -26.17 -10.10
N ASP A 99 -8.00 -25.78 -9.76
CA ASP A 99 -8.52 -25.75 -8.39
C ASP A 99 -8.98 -27.16 -7.97
N VAL A 100 -9.39 -27.31 -6.70
CA VAL A 100 -9.90 -28.56 -6.11
C VAL A 100 -11.09 -29.15 -6.90
N TRP A 101 -11.76 -28.32 -7.70
CA TRP A 101 -12.91 -28.68 -8.53
C TRP A 101 -12.57 -29.03 -9.99
N GLY A 102 -11.28 -29.08 -10.36
CA GLY A 102 -10.83 -29.30 -11.74
C GLY A 102 -11.08 -28.10 -12.67
N GLU A 103 -11.34 -26.92 -12.11
CA GLU A 103 -11.49 -25.68 -12.88
C GLU A 103 -10.15 -24.94 -12.95
N PRO A 104 -9.86 -24.17 -14.01
CA PRO A 104 -8.68 -23.33 -14.04
C PRO A 104 -8.66 -22.36 -12.86
N VAL A 105 -7.48 -22.09 -12.30
CA VAL A 105 -7.35 -21.14 -11.18
C VAL A 105 -7.93 -19.78 -11.58
N TRP A 106 -8.86 -19.25 -10.76
CA TRP A 106 -9.50 -17.96 -11.01
C TRP A 106 -8.51 -16.78 -10.96
N GLN A 107 -7.58 -16.83 -10.00
CA GLN A 107 -6.59 -15.78 -9.80
C GLN A 107 -5.65 -15.66 -11.00
N ASP A 108 -5.52 -14.44 -11.51
CA ASP A 108 -4.72 -14.11 -12.70
C ASP A 108 -5.28 -14.70 -14.01
N SER A 109 -6.52 -15.19 -14.00
CA SER A 109 -7.18 -15.69 -15.20
C SER A 109 -7.71 -14.55 -16.08
N VAL A 110 -7.83 -14.81 -17.37
CA VAL A 110 -8.47 -13.87 -18.31
C VAL A 110 -9.92 -13.59 -17.88
N ALA A 111 -10.65 -14.61 -17.43
CA ALA A 111 -12.02 -14.45 -16.93
C ALA A 111 -12.10 -13.47 -15.74
N GLN A 112 -11.10 -13.44 -14.86
CA GLN A 112 -11.07 -12.46 -13.77
C GLN A 112 -10.90 -11.04 -14.28
N GLN A 113 -9.96 -10.82 -15.21
CA GLN A 113 -9.70 -9.49 -15.77
C GLN A 113 -10.94 -8.94 -16.49
N LEU A 114 -11.57 -9.76 -17.33
CA LEU A 114 -12.79 -9.39 -18.04
C LEU A 114 -13.96 -9.13 -17.09
N LEU A 115 -14.06 -9.89 -15.98
CA LEU A 115 -15.11 -9.65 -15.00
C LEU A 115 -14.90 -8.32 -14.26
N ILE A 116 -13.65 -7.93 -13.99
CA ILE A 116 -13.35 -6.62 -13.39
C ILE A 116 -13.80 -5.49 -14.33
N GLU A 117 -13.48 -5.59 -15.63
CA GLU A 117 -13.96 -4.64 -16.64
C GLU A 117 -15.50 -4.58 -16.70
N ASP A 118 -16.17 -5.74 -16.72
CA ASP A 118 -17.64 -5.80 -16.75
C ASP A 118 -18.27 -5.26 -15.45
N ILE A 119 -17.55 -5.33 -14.33
CA ILE A 119 -17.98 -4.73 -13.06
C ILE A 119 -17.82 -3.21 -13.10
N ASP A 120 -16.71 -2.71 -13.63
CA ASP A 120 -16.46 -1.27 -13.83
C ASP A 120 -17.50 -0.65 -14.78
N ASP A 121 -17.88 -1.38 -15.82
CA ASP A 121 -18.97 -1.03 -16.75
C ASP A 121 -20.38 -1.16 -16.12
N ASN A 122 -20.49 -1.52 -14.83
CA ASN A 122 -21.75 -1.75 -14.11
C ASN A 122 -22.67 -2.86 -14.69
N LYS A 123 -22.17 -3.71 -15.60
CA LYS A 123 -22.97 -4.80 -16.21
C LYS A 123 -23.46 -5.81 -15.18
N HIS A 124 -22.73 -5.98 -14.09
CA HIS A 124 -23.13 -6.83 -12.96
C HIS A 124 -24.36 -6.32 -12.19
N ILE A 125 -24.74 -5.06 -12.37
CA ILE A 125 -25.95 -4.43 -11.79
C ILE A 125 -27.10 -4.52 -12.80
N GLU A 126 -26.80 -4.28 -14.08
CA GLU A 126 -27.80 -4.27 -15.16
C GLU A 126 -28.26 -5.67 -15.57
N LEU A 127 -27.36 -6.65 -15.54
CA LEU A 127 -27.61 -8.03 -15.96
C LEU A 127 -27.64 -8.98 -14.77
N LEU A 128 -28.56 -9.94 -14.82
CA LEU A 128 -28.51 -11.07 -13.89
C LEU A 128 -27.21 -11.86 -14.12
N PRO A 129 -26.61 -12.45 -13.08
CA PRO A 129 -25.37 -13.21 -13.19
C PRO A 129 -25.38 -14.31 -14.26
N ARG A 130 -26.55 -14.90 -14.54
CA ARG A 130 -26.70 -15.92 -15.59
C ARG A 130 -26.56 -15.33 -17.00
N PHE A 131 -27.05 -14.12 -17.23
CA PHE A 131 -26.90 -13.45 -18.51
C PHE A 131 -25.48 -12.94 -18.68
N LEU A 132 -24.89 -12.36 -17.63
CA LEU A 132 -23.48 -11.96 -17.65
C LEU A 132 -22.55 -13.15 -17.90
N TYR A 133 -22.83 -14.31 -17.32
CA TYR A 133 -22.09 -15.53 -17.60
C TYR A 133 -22.17 -15.97 -19.07
N ALA A 134 -23.31 -15.72 -19.72
CA ALA A 134 -23.54 -16.11 -21.11
C ALA A 134 -22.96 -15.12 -22.13
N THR A 135 -22.53 -13.93 -21.72
CA THR A 135 -22.00 -12.92 -22.66
C THR A 135 -20.62 -13.29 -23.20
N ARG A 136 -19.80 -13.97 -22.41
CA ARG A 136 -18.39 -14.28 -22.76
C ARG A 136 -18.09 -15.78 -22.61
N PRO A 137 -17.43 -16.43 -23.58
CA PRO A 137 -17.06 -17.84 -23.50
C PRO A 137 -16.03 -18.12 -22.38
N GLU A 138 -15.21 -17.15 -22.01
CA GLU A 138 -14.18 -17.27 -20.97
C GLU A 138 -14.80 -17.54 -19.59
N TYR A 139 -16.02 -17.05 -19.34
CA TYR A 139 -16.75 -17.33 -18.11
C TYR A 139 -17.26 -18.77 -18.06
N GLN A 140 -17.53 -19.37 -19.21
CA GLN A 140 -18.18 -20.68 -19.32
C GLN A 140 -17.29 -21.86 -18.93
N VAL A 141 -15.99 -21.60 -18.77
CA VAL A 141 -15.02 -22.57 -18.25
C VAL A 141 -15.27 -22.85 -16.76
N TYR A 142 -15.96 -21.94 -16.07
CA TYR A 142 -16.33 -22.07 -14.68
C TYR A 142 -17.79 -22.49 -14.54
N ALA A 143 -18.14 -23.26 -13.52
CA ALA A 143 -19.53 -23.55 -13.23
C ALA A 143 -20.28 -22.26 -12.86
N LEU A 144 -21.50 -22.12 -13.38
CA LEU A 144 -22.34 -20.93 -13.17
C LEU A 144 -22.48 -20.53 -11.70
N ASP A 145 -22.62 -21.51 -10.79
CA ASP A 145 -22.73 -21.24 -9.35
C ASP A 145 -21.45 -20.63 -8.77
N ARG A 146 -20.29 -21.12 -9.19
CA ARG A 146 -18.99 -20.58 -8.78
C ARG A 146 -18.75 -19.20 -9.40
N PHE A 147 -19.10 -19.02 -10.67
CA PHE A 147 -19.00 -17.72 -11.34
C PHE A 147 -19.83 -16.64 -10.61
N ARG A 148 -21.06 -16.97 -10.19
CA ARG A 148 -21.88 -16.05 -9.35
C ARG A 148 -21.14 -15.61 -8.10
N ASN A 149 -20.50 -16.55 -7.40
CA ASN A 149 -19.71 -16.24 -6.21
C ASN A 149 -18.50 -15.35 -6.53
N ARG A 150 -17.88 -15.51 -7.70
CA ARG A 150 -16.78 -14.64 -8.16
C ARG A 150 -17.24 -13.20 -8.35
N ILE A 151 -18.41 -12.96 -8.95
CA ILE A 151 -18.99 -11.60 -9.06
C ILE A 151 -19.08 -10.94 -7.68
N TYR A 152 -19.65 -11.63 -6.69
CA TYR A 152 -19.76 -11.08 -5.34
C TYR A 152 -18.40 -10.85 -4.66
N GLN A 153 -17.42 -11.73 -4.91
CA GLN A 153 -16.06 -11.58 -4.39
C GLN A 153 -15.37 -10.34 -4.95
N GLU A 154 -15.44 -10.12 -6.26
CA GLU A 154 -14.81 -8.97 -6.92
C GLU A 154 -15.49 -7.65 -6.51
N VAL A 155 -16.83 -7.60 -6.46
CA VAL A 155 -17.56 -6.42 -5.95
C VAL A 155 -17.19 -6.11 -4.50
N LYS A 156 -17.05 -7.15 -3.66
CA LYS A 156 -16.62 -6.98 -2.26
C LYS A 156 -15.18 -6.47 -2.17
N LYS A 157 -14.29 -6.93 -3.05
CA LYS A 157 -12.90 -6.48 -3.12
C LYS A 157 -12.85 -4.98 -3.48
N MET A 158 -13.56 -4.55 -4.51
CA MET A 158 -13.65 -3.12 -4.89
C MET A 158 -14.18 -2.23 -3.76
N LYS A 159 -15.29 -2.63 -3.12
CA LYS A 159 -15.83 -1.88 -1.97
C LYS A 159 -14.82 -1.77 -0.82
N ARG A 160 -14.05 -2.83 -0.58
CA ARG A 160 -13.02 -2.84 0.45
C ARG A 160 -11.87 -1.90 0.09
N GLU A 161 -11.43 -1.91 -1.16
CA GLU A 161 -10.36 -1.01 -1.64
C GLU A 161 -10.79 0.46 -1.50
N ALA A 162 -11.99 0.81 -1.95
CA ALA A 162 -12.56 2.15 -1.78
C ALA A 162 -12.64 2.56 -0.30
N TYR A 163 -13.13 1.68 0.57
CA TYR A 163 -13.16 1.94 2.02
C TYR A 163 -11.76 2.14 2.61
N MET A 164 -10.75 1.36 2.19
CA MET A 164 -9.38 1.50 2.69
C MET A 164 -8.74 2.81 2.24
N LEU A 165 -9.03 3.27 1.02
CA LEU A 165 -8.61 4.58 0.52
C LEU A 165 -9.26 5.71 1.33
N GLU A 166 -10.58 5.70 1.47
CA GLU A 166 -11.29 6.71 2.27
C GLU A 166 -10.78 6.76 3.72
N LYS A 167 -10.48 5.59 4.29
CA LYS A 167 -9.93 5.47 5.64
C LYS A 167 -8.51 6.03 5.74
N SER A 168 -7.66 5.84 4.73
CA SER A 168 -6.30 6.39 4.71
C SER A 168 -6.33 7.91 4.53
N GLU A 169 -7.20 8.43 3.67
CA GLU A 169 -7.41 9.86 3.45
C GLU A 169 -7.90 10.57 4.72
N LYS A 170 -8.93 10.05 5.37
CA LYS A 170 -9.44 10.58 6.66
C LYS A 170 -8.37 10.60 7.76
N LYS A 171 -7.46 9.62 7.75
CA LYS A 171 -6.33 9.61 8.69
C LYS A 171 -5.36 10.75 8.36
N ARG A 172 -5.03 10.94 7.07
CA ARG A 172 -4.15 12.00 6.58
C ARG A 172 -4.71 13.39 6.85
N GLU A 173 -6.01 13.60 6.64
CA GLU A 173 -6.71 14.85 6.99
C GLU A 173 -6.59 15.18 8.47
N LYS A 174 -6.80 14.20 9.36
CA LYS A 174 -6.61 14.40 10.81
C LYS A 174 -5.16 14.74 11.17
N GLN A 175 -4.18 14.22 10.43
CA GLN A 175 -2.77 14.58 10.62
C GLN A 175 -2.52 16.02 10.17
N MET A 176 -3.07 16.43 9.02
CA MET A 176 -3.03 17.80 8.49
C MET A 176 -3.71 18.80 9.44
N GLU A 177 -4.89 18.48 9.98
CA GLU A 177 -5.62 19.34 10.93
C GLU A 177 -4.79 19.58 12.21
N LYS A 178 -4.17 18.53 12.74
CA LYS A 178 -3.28 18.63 13.91
C LYS A 178 -2.06 19.50 13.62
N LEU A 179 -1.49 19.37 12.42
CA LEU A 179 -0.35 20.17 11.98
C LEU A 179 -0.76 21.64 11.82
N ALA A 180 -1.87 21.92 11.14
CA ALA A 180 -2.42 23.26 10.94
C ALA A 180 -2.71 23.96 12.27
N LYS A 181 -3.33 23.25 13.22
CA LYS A 181 -3.60 23.77 14.58
C LYS A 181 -2.32 24.11 15.34
N TYR A 182 -1.23 23.38 15.11
CA TYR A 182 0.06 23.67 15.73
C TYR A 182 0.74 24.89 15.09
N ASN A 183 0.63 25.04 13.76
CA ASN A 183 1.28 26.11 12.99
C ASN A 183 0.54 27.46 13.04
N LEU A 184 -0.80 27.46 13.22
CA LEU A 184 -1.63 28.68 13.27
C LEU A 184 -1.64 29.34 14.66
N ALA A 185 -1.35 28.57 15.72
CA ALA A 185 -1.28 29.06 17.09
C ALA A 185 0.12 29.58 17.39
#